data_AF-A0A6J8CW47-F1
#
_entry.id   AF-A0A6J8CW47-F1
#
_cell.length_a   1.000
_cell.length_b   1.000
_cell.length_c   1.000
_cell.angle_alpha   90.00
_cell.angle_beta   90.00
_cell.angle_gamma   90.00
#
_symmetry.space_group_name_H-M   'P 1'
#
loop_
_entity.id
_entity.type
_entity.pdbx_description
1 polymer ?
#
loop_
_entity_poly.entity_id
_entity_poly.type
_entity_poly.pdbx_seq_one_letter_code
_entity_poly.pdbx_strand_id
1 'polypeptide(L)'
;MTPLLVDILLKKNNHIRCQHSELLVSNLVKFIVKHISHWIFIHISHYLCLQCNFFQLYFLCIDVQKESLTQIAAQYEDQTFSVYIKPRGPIGSWALENTHLNYDNKSLTLYYKGEKVTSKKPHDALEDFVEFLKSFSRPIILAAHFCHQFDAQILYKQLVDHQLWEDFSSIVNGFADTCLMFQKLKPSLKYHKLDALASKCLPAETYSLHNAVDDTRILNSLVEKQGKEDMLRNDFFHACLQTKQYFPKGRAILRFR
;
A
#
# COMPACT_ATOMS: atom_id res chain seq x y z
N MET A 1 22.02 14.58 23.30
CA MET A 1 23.10 14.74 22.32
C MET A 1 24.39 15.02 23.10
N THR A 2 25.47 14.29 22.82
CA THR A 2 26.75 14.46 23.51
C THR A 2 27.45 15.75 23.05
N PRO A 3 28.10 16.52 23.96
CA PRO A 3 28.78 17.79 23.68
C PRO A 3 29.83 17.74 22.55
N LEU A 4 30.33 16.54 22.22
CA LEU A 4 31.45 16.32 21.31
C LEU A 4 31.22 16.81 19.87
N LEU A 5 30.00 16.71 19.33
CA LEU A 5 29.74 17.02 17.92
C LEU A 5 29.71 18.54 17.65
N VAL A 6 29.28 19.31 18.64
CA VAL A 6 29.23 20.78 18.58
C VAL A 6 30.66 21.36 18.58
N ASP A 7 31.54 20.79 19.40
CA ASP A 7 32.94 21.22 19.48
C ASP A 7 33.73 20.96 18.19
N ILE A 8 33.43 19.88 17.46
CA ILE A 8 34.10 19.56 16.19
C ILE A 8 33.73 20.57 15.09
N LEU A 9 32.46 20.99 15.05
CA LEU A 9 31.98 21.94 14.04
C LEU A 9 32.47 23.37 14.31
N LEU A 10 32.61 23.77 15.59
CA LEU A 10 33.12 25.09 15.96
C LEU A 10 34.64 25.23 15.77
N LYS A 11 35.41 24.14 15.97
CA LYS A 11 36.89 24.19 15.86
C LYS A 11 37.41 24.35 14.43
N LYS A 12 36.63 24.09 13.38
CA LYS A 12 37.09 24.18 11.98
C LYS A 12 36.96 25.56 11.33
N ASN A 13 36.28 26.54 11.96
CA ASN A 13 36.05 27.88 11.41
C ASN A 13 36.80 28.98 12.20
N ASN A 14 38.12 28.84 12.37
CA ASN A 14 38.95 29.78 13.14
C ASN A 14 39.33 31.09 12.43
N HIS A 15 38.72 31.43 11.30
CA HIS A 15 38.87 32.75 10.69
C HIS A 15 37.50 33.33 10.35
N ILE A 16 37.21 34.51 10.93
CA ILE A 16 35.97 35.31 10.91
C ILE A 16 35.19 35.23 12.25
N ARG A 17 35.67 35.99 13.25
CA ARG A 17 34.91 36.34 14.47
C ARG A 17 34.15 37.64 14.23
N CYS A 18 32.87 37.53 13.89
CA CYS A 18 31.89 38.60 14.00
C CYS A 18 30.72 38.07 14.84
N GLN A 19 30.28 38.78 15.87
CA GLN A 19 29.22 38.29 16.77
C GLN A 19 27.90 37.95 16.04
N HIS A 20 27.64 38.58 14.90
CA HIS A 20 26.50 38.25 14.03
C HIS A 20 26.65 36.91 13.29
N SER A 21 27.87 36.52 12.91
CA SER A 21 28.12 35.26 12.19
C SER A 21 28.06 34.05 13.14
N GLU A 22 28.45 34.21 14.41
CA GLU A 22 28.36 33.13 15.41
C GLU A 22 26.90 32.75 15.73
N LEU A 23 25.99 33.72 15.81
CA LEU A 23 24.57 33.46 16.05
C LEU A 23 23.90 32.76 14.85
N LEU A 24 24.24 33.17 13.62
CA LEU A 24 23.78 32.54 12.38
C LEU A 24 24.29 31.10 12.25
N VAL A 25 25.57 30.86 12.54
CA VAL A 25 26.16 29.51 12.53
C VAL A 25 25.54 28.64 13.62
N SER A 26 25.34 29.16 14.84
CA SER A 26 24.65 28.43 15.91
C SER A 26 23.22 28.06 15.54
N ASN A 27 22.46 28.98 14.93
CA ASN A 27 21.08 28.70 14.52
C ASN A 27 21.02 27.73 13.34
N LEU A 28 21.95 27.85 12.38
CA LEU A 28 22.07 26.92 11.26
C LEU A 28 22.49 25.54 11.73
N VAL A 29 23.44 25.42 12.67
CA VAL A 29 23.83 24.14 13.28
C VAL A 29 22.67 23.55 14.06
N LYS A 30 21.92 24.34 14.85
CA LYS A 30 20.72 23.85 15.55
C LYS A 30 19.64 23.39 14.56
N PHE A 31 19.45 24.11 13.45
CA PHE A 31 18.50 23.76 12.39
C PHE A 31 18.92 22.47 11.68
N ILE A 32 20.17 22.38 11.22
CA ILE A 32 20.78 21.22 10.58
C ILE A 32 20.72 20.03 11.54
N VAL A 33 21.15 20.19 12.79
CA VAL A 33 21.10 19.13 13.79
C VAL A 33 19.66 18.72 14.04
N LYS A 34 18.70 19.64 14.20
CA LYS A 34 17.28 19.29 14.42
C LYS A 34 16.68 18.55 13.22
N HIS A 35 16.95 18.99 12.00
CA HIS A 35 16.36 18.40 10.79
C HIS A 35 17.09 17.13 10.32
N ILE A 36 18.43 17.10 10.38
CA ILE A 36 19.24 15.92 10.07
C ILE A 36 19.09 14.86 11.15
N SER A 37 19.07 15.20 12.45
CA SER A 37 18.81 14.21 13.50
C SER A 37 17.41 13.63 13.40
N HIS A 38 16.40 14.43 13.04
CA HIS A 38 15.05 13.93 12.80
C HIS A 38 14.99 13.03 11.54
N TRP A 39 15.66 13.39 10.45
CA TRP A 39 15.76 12.55 9.24
C TRP A 39 16.52 11.25 9.49
N ILE A 40 17.67 11.33 10.16
CA ILE A 40 18.48 10.17 10.55
C ILE A 40 17.71 9.32 11.56
N PHE A 41 17.01 9.90 12.52
CA PHE A 41 16.18 9.15 13.47
C PHE A 41 15.00 8.47 12.77
N ILE A 42 14.32 9.14 11.83
CA ILE A 42 13.29 8.50 11.00
C ILE A 42 13.88 7.37 10.17
N HIS A 43 15.05 7.56 9.56
CA HIS A 43 15.68 6.54 8.71
C HIS A 43 16.24 5.38 9.54
N ILE A 44 16.86 5.64 10.69
CA ILE A 44 17.36 4.63 11.62
C ILE A 44 16.19 3.91 12.29
N SER A 45 15.14 4.62 12.73
CA SER A 45 13.92 3.98 13.22
C SER A 45 13.24 3.17 12.13
N HIS A 46 13.11 3.66 10.90
CA HIS A 46 12.58 2.85 9.80
C HIS A 46 13.45 1.62 9.54
N TYR A 47 14.77 1.79 9.47
CA TYR A 47 15.70 0.70 9.19
C TYR A 47 15.73 -0.36 10.30
N LEU A 48 15.71 0.06 11.56
CA LEU A 48 15.60 -0.83 12.73
C LEU A 48 14.21 -1.48 12.81
N CYS A 49 13.15 -0.77 12.42
CA CYS A 49 11.77 -1.27 12.42
C CYS A 49 11.56 -2.37 11.34
N LEU A 50 12.18 -2.19 10.18
CA LEU A 50 12.19 -3.16 9.08
C LEU A 50 12.93 -4.46 9.43
N GLN A 51 14.01 -4.39 10.21
CA GLN A 51 14.76 -5.58 10.64
C GLN A 51 14.08 -6.41 11.76
N CYS A 52 13.02 -5.90 12.40
CA CYS A 52 12.41 -6.53 13.58
C CYS A 52 11.01 -7.14 13.38
N ASN A 53 10.52 -7.33 12.14
CA ASN A 53 9.13 -7.77 11.89
C ASN A 53 8.08 -6.92 12.64
N PHE A 54 8.41 -5.65 12.88
CA PHE A 54 7.57 -4.76 13.67
C PHE A 54 6.29 -4.38 12.93
N PHE A 55 6.37 -4.28 11.60
CA PHE A 55 5.23 -4.05 10.74
C PHE A 55 4.43 -5.34 10.52
N GLN A 56 3.11 -5.25 10.51
CA GLN A 56 2.27 -6.35 10.05
C GLN A 56 2.06 -6.27 8.53
N LEU A 57 2.09 -7.42 7.84
CA LEU A 57 1.96 -7.50 6.38
C LEU A 57 0.56 -7.98 6.02
N TYR A 58 -0.25 -7.12 5.42
CA TYR A 58 -1.59 -7.46 5.00
C TYR A 58 -1.63 -7.60 3.49
N PHE A 59 -2.28 -8.63 2.99
CA PHE A 59 -2.51 -8.79 1.55
C PHE A 59 -3.74 -8.00 1.16
N LEU A 60 -3.61 -7.09 0.20
CA LEU A 60 -4.66 -6.22 -0.32
C LEU A 60 -4.97 -6.61 -1.76
N CYS A 61 -6.25 -6.64 -2.09
CA CYS A 61 -6.72 -6.63 -3.48
C CYS A 61 -7.88 -5.65 -3.63
N ILE A 62 -7.82 -4.85 -4.68
CA ILE A 62 -8.85 -3.89 -5.06
C ILE A 62 -9.38 -4.25 -6.44
N ASP A 63 -10.71 -4.43 -6.54
CA ASP A 63 -11.37 -4.58 -7.83
C ASP A 63 -11.94 -3.25 -8.32
N VAL A 64 -11.75 -2.97 -9.61
CA VAL A 64 -12.21 -1.75 -10.27
C VAL A 64 -12.88 -2.08 -11.60
N GLN A 65 -14.10 -1.56 -11.79
CA GLN A 65 -14.85 -1.69 -13.03
C GLN A 65 -15.16 -0.32 -13.62
N LYS A 66 -14.66 -0.06 -14.84
CA LYS A 66 -14.79 1.24 -15.53
C LYS A 66 -14.50 2.42 -14.59
N GLU A 67 -13.36 2.35 -13.89
CA GLU A 67 -12.89 3.36 -12.91
C GLU A 67 -13.72 3.45 -11.62
N SER A 68 -14.75 2.62 -11.44
CA SER A 68 -15.47 2.49 -10.17
C SER A 68 -14.88 1.36 -9.34
N LEU A 69 -14.40 1.69 -8.15
CA LEU A 69 -14.06 0.73 -7.12
C LEU A 69 -15.29 -0.16 -6.79
N THR A 70 -15.15 -1.47 -6.92
CA THR A 70 -16.25 -2.45 -6.78
C THR A 70 -16.07 -3.40 -5.60
N GLN A 71 -14.84 -3.64 -5.16
CA GLN A 71 -14.56 -4.45 -3.98
C GLN A 71 -13.21 -4.04 -3.37
N ILE A 72 -13.13 -4.05 -2.04
CA ILE A 72 -11.87 -4.06 -1.30
C ILE A 72 -11.84 -5.38 -0.51
N ALA A 73 -10.72 -6.08 -0.56
CA ALA A 73 -10.43 -7.17 0.34
C ALA A 73 -9.03 -7.02 0.94
N ALA A 74 -8.90 -7.36 2.22
CA ALA A 74 -7.61 -7.45 2.89
C ALA A 74 -7.55 -8.68 3.78
N GLN A 75 -6.38 -9.33 3.84
CA GLN A 75 -6.15 -10.51 4.65
C GLN A 75 -4.87 -10.40 5.48
N TYR A 76 -4.94 -10.83 6.73
CA TYR A 76 -3.81 -11.05 7.61
C TYR A 76 -4.08 -12.23 8.51
N GLU A 77 -3.22 -13.24 8.47
CA GLU A 77 -3.42 -14.50 9.19
C GLU A 77 -4.83 -15.07 8.90
N ASP A 78 -5.64 -15.28 9.94
CA ASP A 78 -7.01 -15.77 9.89
C ASP A 78 -8.07 -14.67 9.70
N GLN A 79 -7.68 -13.40 9.75
CA GLN A 79 -8.59 -12.26 9.62
C GLN A 79 -8.73 -11.84 8.17
N THR A 80 -9.98 -11.74 7.72
CA THR A 80 -10.34 -11.27 6.38
C THR A 80 -11.31 -10.10 6.48
N PHE A 81 -10.94 -8.98 5.88
CA PHE A 81 -11.84 -7.88 5.56
C PHE A 81 -12.30 -8.01 4.12
N SER A 82 -13.60 -7.86 3.87
CA SER A 82 -14.12 -7.72 2.52
C SER A 82 -15.38 -6.87 2.50
N VAL A 83 -15.44 -5.94 1.55
CA VAL A 83 -16.63 -5.12 1.32
C VAL A 83 -16.83 -4.92 -0.17
N TYR A 84 -18.07 -5.13 -0.61
CA TYR A 84 -18.48 -4.72 -1.96
C TYR A 84 -18.92 -3.26 -1.95
N ILE A 85 -18.61 -2.57 -3.04
CA ILE A 85 -18.81 -1.13 -3.18
C ILE A 85 -19.75 -0.87 -4.35
N LYS A 86 -20.75 -0.02 -4.11
CA LYS A 86 -21.72 0.38 -5.14
C LYS A 86 -20.99 1.15 -6.24
N PRO A 87 -20.95 0.63 -7.48
CA PRO A 87 -20.31 1.33 -8.58
C PRO A 87 -21.13 2.57 -8.97
N ARG A 88 -20.50 3.53 -9.62
CA ARG A 88 -21.18 4.77 -10.08
C ARG A 88 -22.07 4.56 -11.30
N GLY A 89 -21.94 3.40 -11.97
CA GLY A 89 -22.68 3.07 -13.18
C GLY A 89 -22.66 1.58 -13.50
N PRO A 90 -23.19 1.18 -14.66
CA PRO A 90 -23.30 -0.22 -15.06
C PRO A 90 -21.93 -0.88 -15.25
N ILE A 91 -21.84 -2.11 -14.74
CA ILE A 91 -20.71 -3.00 -14.99
C ILE A 91 -20.74 -3.43 -16.47
N GLY A 92 -19.58 -3.42 -17.14
CA GLY A 92 -19.49 -3.82 -18.54
C GLY A 92 -19.64 -5.33 -18.74
N SER A 93 -20.01 -5.79 -19.93
CA SER A 93 -20.14 -7.21 -20.26
C SER A 93 -18.84 -7.98 -19.98
N TRP A 94 -17.69 -7.44 -20.38
CA TRP A 94 -16.39 -8.05 -20.09
C TRP A 94 -16.15 -8.25 -18.58
N ALA A 95 -16.51 -7.25 -17.78
CA ALA A 95 -16.36 -7.31 -16.33
C ALA A 95 -17.30 -8.35 -15.72
N LEU A 96 -18.54 -8.41 -16.17
CA LEU A 96 -19.49 -9.44 -15.76
C LEU A 96 -18.98 -10.86 -16.07
N GLU A 97 -18.38 -11.05 -17.25
CA GLU A 97 -17.85 -12.35 -17.68
C GLU A 97 -16.64 -12.80 -16.85
N ASN A 98 -15.77 -11.86 -16.45
CA ASN A 98 -14.50 -12.18 -15.78
C ASN A 98 -14.57 -12.09 -14.25
N THR A 99 -15.37 -11.19 -13.67
CA THR A 99 -15.49 -10.99 -12.21
C THR A 99 -16.81 -11.52 -11.65
N HIS A 100 -17.74 -11.92 -12.52
CA HIS A 100 -19.09 -12.35 -12.16
C HIS A 100 -19.90 -11.29 -11.39
N LEU A 101 -19.46 -10.02 -11.43
CA LEU A 101 -20.19 -8.91 -10.84
C LEU A 101 -21.21 -8.33 -11.82
N ASN A 102 -22.43 -8.15 -11.34
CA ASN A 102 -23.49 -7.46 -12.06
C ASN A 102 -24.09 -6.37 -11.18
N TYR A 103 -24.32 -5.18 -11.74
CA TYR A 103 -24.99 -4.09 -11.03
C TYR A 103 -26.27 -3.69 -11.74
N ASP A 104 -27.41 -3.92 -11.06
CA ASP A 104 -28.71 -3.47 -11.53
C ASP A 104 -28.94 -2.02 -11.08
N ASN A 105 -28.83 -1.10 -12.03
CA ASN A 105 -29.07 0.33 -11.79
C ASN A 105 -30.53 0.66 -11.41
N LYS A 106 -31.49 -0.22 -11.70
CA LYS A 106 -32.91 0.02 -11.35
C LYS A 106 -33.15 -0.30 -9.88
N SER A 107 -32.73 -1.48 -9.44
CA SER A 107 -32.87 -1.91 -8.04
C SER A 107 -31.72 -1.45 -7.13
N LEU A 108 -30.69 -0.80 -7.68
CA LEU A 108 -29.46 -0.39 -6.99
C LEU A 108 -28.79 -1.55 -6.24
N THR A 109 -28.86 -2.73 -6.83
CA THR A 109 -28.41 -3.98 -6.23
C THR A 109 -27.21 -4.54 -6.98
N LEU A 110 -26.18 -4.92 -6.24
CA LEU A 110 -25.01 -5.62 -6.75
C LEU A 110 -25.20 -7.12 -6.57
N TYR A 111 -24.79 -7.87 -7.57
CA TYR A 111 -24.81 -9.33 -7.58
C TYR A 111 -23.40 -9.86 -7.87
N TYR A 112 -23.06 -10.97 -7.23
CA TYR A 112 -21.85 -11.74 -7.52
C TYR A 112 -22.26 -13.19 -7.81
N LYS A 113 -21.87 -13.72 -8.96
CA LYS A 113 -22.27 -15.07 -9.43
C LYS A 113 -23.80 -15.28 -9.43
N GLY A 114 -24.55 -14.21 -9.75
CA GLY A 114 -26.02 -14.22 -9.77
C GLY A 114 -26.69 -14.00 -8.42
N GLU A 115 -25.95 -14.07 -7.32
CA GLU A 115 -26.47 -13.90 -5.96
C GLU A 115 -26.35 -12.45 -5.50
N LYS A 116 -27.38 -11.95 -4.81
CA LYS A 116 -27.37 -10.59 -4.26
C LYS A 116 -26.29 -10.48 -3.17
N VAL A 117 -25.44 -9.46 -3.27
CA VAL A 117 -24.43 -9.15 -2.25
C VAL A 117 -24.73 -7.82 -1.55
N THR A 118 -24.40 -7.76 -0.27
CA THR A 118 -24.43 -6.51 0.48
C THR A 118 -23.32 -5.59 -0.04
N SER A 119 -23.69 -4.37 -0.44
CA SER A 119 -22.75 -3.36 -0.90
C SER A 119 -22.96 -2.02 -0.20
N LYS A 120 -21.88 -1.29 0.03
CA LYS A 120 -21.86 0.02 0.69
C LYS A 120 -21.55 1.14 -0.31
N LYS A 121 -21.81 2.38 0.08
CA LYS A 121 -21.33 3.53 -0.70
C LYS A 121 -19.80 3.59 -0.59
N PRO A 122 -19.10 4.19 -1.58
CA PRO A 122 -17.64 4.27 -1.56
C PRO A 122 -17.05 4.86 -0.26
N HIS A 123 -17.63 5.95 0.26
CA HIS A 123 -17.18 6.54 1.53
C HIS A 123 -17.28 5.54 2.69
N ASP A 124 -18.48 5.02 2.95
CA ASP A 124 -18.74 4.09 4.08
C ASP A 124 -17.83 2.85 4.01
N ALA A 125 -17.57 2.32 2.82
CA ALA A 125 -16.70 1.17 2.63
C ALA A 125 -15.22 1.47 2.89
N LEU A 126 -14.75 2.65 2.48
CA LEU A 126 -13.38 3.11 2.77
C LEU A 126 -13.21 3.41 4.26
N GLU A 127 -14.23 3.99 4.89
CA GLU A 127 -14.25 4.25 6.34
C GLU A 127 -14.19 2.93 7.12
N ASP A 128 -15.02 1.93 6.78
CA ASP A 128 -14.92 0.60 7.39
C ASP A 128 -13.53 -0.02 7.20
N PHE A 129 -12.92 0.16 6.02
CA PHE A 129 -11.60 -0.38 5.74
C PHE A 129 -10.53 0.29 6.61
N VAL A 130 -10.58 1.61 6.75
CA VAL A 130 -9.67 2.35 7.64
C VAL A 130 -9.88 1.94 9.10
N GLU A 131 -11.13 1.79 9.55
CA GLU A 131 -11.43 1.33 10.93
C GLU A 131 -10.99 -0.12 11.16
N PHE A 132 -11.15 -1.00 10.18
CA PHE A 132 -10.57 -2.34 10.21
C PHE A 132 -9.05 -2.28 10.42
N LEU A 133 -8.35 -1.42 9.66
CA LEU A 133 -6.90 -1.25 9.82
C LEU A 133 -6.51 -0.63 11.18
N LYS A 134 -7.32 0.30 11.70
CA LYS A 134 -7.12 0.89 13.04
C LYS A 134 -7.32 -0.11 14.18
N SER A 135 -8.06 -1.19 13.95
CA SER A 135 -8.26 -2.24 14.96
C SER A 135 -6.95 -2.97 15.34
N PHE A 136 -5.91 -2.83 14.52
CA PHE A 136 -4.61 -3.43 14.77
C PHE A 136 -3.69 -2.50 15.56
N SER A 137 -2.99 -3.08 16.54
CA SER A 137 -2.11 -2.36 17.46
C SER A 137 -0.70 -2.08 16.93
N ARG A 138 -0.39 -2.57 15.72
CA ARG A 138 0.94 -2.44 15.11
C ARG A 138 0.86 -1.71 13.77
N PRO A 139 1.93 -1.01 13.38
CA PRO A 139 1.92 -0.31 12.11
C PRO A 139 1.91 -1.29 10.93
N ILE A 140 1.33 -0.89 9.80
CA ILE A 140 0.91 -1.80 8.73
C ILE A 140 1.68 -1.57 7.42
N ILE A 141 2.03 -2.66 6.74
CA ILE A 141 2.43 -2.69 5.34
C ILE A 141 1.35 -3.43 4.55
N LEU A 142 0.84 -2.80 3.49
CA LEU A 142 -0.10 -3.45 2.56
C LEU A 142 0.65 -4.06 1.38
N ALA A 143 0.74 -5.38 1.33
CA ALA A 143 1.22 -6.13 0.18
C ALA A 143 0.11 -6.25 -0.87
N ALA A 144 0.38 -5.82 -2.09
CA ALA A 144 -0.51 -6.04 -3.22
C ALA A 144 0.28 -6.39 -4.47
N HIS A 145 -0.37 -7.07 -5.39
CA HIS A 145 0.27 -7.51 -6.62
C HIS A 145 0.26 -6.40 -7.66
N PHE A 146 1.45 -5.94 -8.09
CA PHE A 146 1.56 -4.81 -9.01
C PHE A 146 1.02 -3.50 -8.42
N CYS A 147 1.13 -3.37 -7.09
CA CYS A 147 0.44 -2.35 -6.31
C CYS A 147 0.82 -0.93 -6.71
N HIS A 148 2.08 -0.69 -7.10
CA HIS A 148 2.57 0.65 -7.42
C HIS A 148 1.86 1.25 -8.65
N GLN A 149 1.45 0.40 -9.59
CA GLN A 149 0.77 0.85 -10.80
C GLN A 149 -0.75 0.69 -10.71
N PHE A 150 -1.26 0.03 -9.66
CA PHE A 150 -2.67 -0.33 -9.56
C PHE A 150 -3.26 -0.07 -8.16
N ASP A 151 -3.26 -1.06 -7.26
CA ASP A 151 -4.01 -1.00 -5.99
C ASP A 151 -3.67 0.24 -5.18
N ALA A 152 -2.38 0.57 -5.04
CA ALA A 152 -1.96 1.73 -4.26
C ALA A 152 -2.48 3.04 -4.89
N GLN A 153 -2.39 3.18 -6.23
CA GLN A 153 -2.85 4.36 -7.00
C GLN A 153 -4.34 4.60 -6.84
N ILE A 154 -5.12 3.53 -7.00
CA ILE A 154 -6.57 3.58 -6.84
C ILE A 154 -6.92 3.92 -5.40
N LEU A 155 -6.35 3.21 -4.42
CA LEU A 155 -6.64 3.40 -3.01
C LEU A 155 -6.30 4.81 -2.54
N TYR A 156 -5.10 5.31 -2.88
CA TYR A 156 -4.69 6.68 -2.57
C TYR A 156 -5.70 7.70 -3.12
N LYS A 157 -6.07 7.57 -4.41
CA LYS A 157 -7.03 8.47 -5.03
C LYS A 157 -8.36 8.46 -4.31
N GLN A 158 -8.90 7.29 -4.01
CA GLN A 158 -10.19 7.14 -3.33
C GLN A 158 -10.12 7.72 -1.90
N LEU A 159 -9.08 7.41 -1.14
CA LEU A 159 -8.90 7.94 0.22
C LEU A 159 -8.75 9.47 0.23
N VAL A 160 -8.04 10.06 -0.73
CA VAL A 160 -7.93 11.52 -0.86
C VAL A 160 -9.28 12.14 -1.25
N ASP A 161 -9.95 11.59 -2.26
CA ASP A 161 -11.26 12.08 -2.73
C ASP A 161 -12.32 12.01 -1.60
N HIS A 162 -12.15 11.08 -0.66
CA HIS A 162 -13.02 10.88 0.50
C HIS A 162 -12.47 11.47 1.83
N GLN A 163 -11.35 12.20 1.81
CA GLN A 163 -10.74 12.83 2.99
C GLN A 163 -10.30 11.86 4.11
N LEU A 164 -10.02 10.61 3.77
CA LEU A 164 -9.60 9.54 4.70
C LEU A 164 -8.09 9.25 4.67
N TRP A 165 -7.32 9.97 3.83
CA TRP A 165 -5.88 9.70 3.66
C TRP A 165 -5.06 9.95 4.93
N GLU A 166 -5.38 10.99 5.70
CA GLU A 166 -4.63 11.31 6.93
C GLU A 166 -4.84 10.24 7.99
N ASP A 167 -6.09 9.81 8.20
CA ASP A 167 -6.41 8.66 9.04
C ASP A 167 -5.65 7.42 8.58
N PHE A 168 -5.79 7.02 7.31
CA PHE A 168 -5.13 5.85 6.76
C PHE A 168 -3.60 5.87 6.93
N SER A 169 -2.96 6.98 6.56
CA SER A 169 -1.50 7.11 6.59
C SER A 169 -0.92 7.25 8.01
N SER A 170 -1.77 7.41 9.03
CA SER A 170 -1.35 7.36 10.43
C SER A 170 -1.07 5.93 10.92
N ILE A 171 -1.69 4.91 10.31
CA ILE A 171 -1.53 3.49 10.67
C ILE A 171 -0.75 2.71 9.60
N VAL A 172 -0.95 3.04 8.31
CA VAL A 172 -0.30 2.35 7.19
C VAL A 172 0.99 3.06 6.80
N ASN A 173 2.12 2.38 7.03
CA ASN A 173 3.44 2.91 6.72
C ASN A 173 3.77 2.86 5.25
N GLY A 174 3.13 1.99 4.47
CA GLY A 174 3.40 1.88 3.05
C GLY A 174 2.84 0.62 2.42
N PHE A 175 3.31 0.39 1.19
CA PHE A 175 2.89 -0.72 0.34
C PHE A 175 4.09 -1.60 -0.01
N ALA A 176 3.86 -2.88 -0.27
CA ALA A 176 4.88 -3.78 -0.79
C ALA A 176 4.41 -4.47 -2.09
N ASP A 177 5.23 -4.42 -3.14
CA ASP A 177 4.84 -4.95 -4.46
C ASP A 177 5.29 -6.40 -4.64
N THR A 178 4.33 -7.32 -4.59
CA THR A 178 4.63 -8.75 -4.74
C THR A 178 5.00 -9.13 -6.17
N CYS A 179 4.59 -8.36 -7.19
CA CYS A 179 4.93 -8.64 -8.58
C CYS A 179 6.43 -8.47 -8.80
N LEU A 180 7.03 -7.40 -8.26
CA LEU A 180 8.47 -7.18 -8.30
C LEU A 180 9.25 -8.27 -7.55
N MET A 181 8.72 -8.70 -6.41
CA MET A 181 9.28 -9.84 -5.67
C MET A 181 9.31 -11.11 -6.52
N PHE A 182 8.19 -11.47 -7.16
CA PHE A 182 8.13 -12.65 -8.01
C PHE A 182 8.96 -12.54 -9.29
N GLN A 183 9.12 -11.35 -9.85
CA GLN A 183 10.07 -11.12 -10.96
C GLN A 183 11.50 -11.47 -10.56
N LYS A 184 11.92 -11.08 -9.35
CA LYS A 184 13.27 -11.41 -8.82
C LYS A 184 13.40 -12.90 -8.46
N LEU A 185 12.36 -13.51 -7.88
CA LEU A 185 12.40 -14.92 -7.45
C LEU A 185 12.22 -15.92 -8.59
N LYS A 186 11.49 -15.55 -9.65
CA LYS A 186 11.13 -16.43 -10.76
C LYS A 186 11.42 -15.76 -12.11
N PRO A 187 12.67 -15.35 -12.39
CA PRO A 187 13.00 -14.60 -13.61
C PRO A 187 12.77 -15.39 -14.90
N SER A 188 12.68 -16.72 -14.82
CA SER A 188 12.42 -17.60 -15.97
C SER A 188 10.94 -17.66 -16.38
N LEU A 189 10.01 -17.15 -15.56
CA LEU A 189 8.61 -17.08 -15.95
C LEU A 189 8.40 -15.96 -16.98
N LYS A 190 7.72 -16.29 -18.07
CA LYS A 190 7.40 -15.34 -19.14
C LYS A 190 6.50 -14.20 -18.65
N TYR A 191 5.60 -14.50 -17.71
CA TYR A 191 4.66 -13.55 -17.14
C TYR A 191 4.58 -13.76 -15.63
N HIS A 192 4.49 -12.65 -14.90
CA HIS A 192 4.34 -12.62 -13.44
C HIS A 192 2.96 -12.13 -13.02
N LYS A 193 1.94 -12.25 -13.89
CA LYS A 193 0.55 -12.01 -13.51
C LYS A 193 0.12 -13.01 -12.43
N LEU A 194 -0.82 -12.61 -11.57
CA LEU A 194 -1.26 -13.42 -10.44
C LEU A 194 -1.79 -14.80 -10.88
N ASP A 195 -2.55 -14.86 -11.97
CA ASP A 195 -3.08 -16.10 -12.58
C ASP A 195 -1.97 -17.08 -13.03
N ALA A 196 -0.94 -16.56 -13.69
CA ALA A 196 0.22 -17.31 -14.15
C ALA A 196 1.05 -17.82 -12.96
N LEU A 197 1.21 -17.00 -11.91
CA LEU A 197 1.91 -17.40 -10.69
C LEU A 197 1.13 -18.47 -9.93
N ALA A 198 -0.18 -18.28 -9.74
CA ALA A 198 -1.06 -19.20 -9.05
C ALA A 198 -1.10 -20.57 -9.75
N SER A 199 -1.32 -20.61 -11.06
CA SER A 199 -1.37 -21.87 -11.81
C SER A 199 -0.04 -22.65 -11.79
N LYS A 200 1.10 -21.96 -11.70
CA LYS A 200 2.43 -22.59 -11.64
C LYS A 200 2.84 -22.99 -10.24
N CYS A 201 2.48 -22.20 -9.23
CA CYS A 201 2.98 -22.37 -7.87
C CYS A 201 1.96 -23.04 -6.94
N LEU A 202 0.66 -22.97 -7.23
CA LEU A 202 -0.44 -23.51 -6.43
C LEU A 202 -1.37 -24.43 -7.27
N PRO A 203 -0.85 -25.46 -7.97
CA PRO A 203 -1.63 -26.24 -8.94
C PRO A 203 -2.77 -27.08 -8.33
N ALA A 204 -2.80 -27.25 -7.00
CA ALA A 204 -3.81 -28.05 -6.30
C ALA A 204 -4.96 -27.21 -5.73
N GLU A 205 -4.90 -25.88 -5.83
CA GLU A 205 -5.93 -25.00 -5.26
C GLU A 205 -6.97 -24.62 -6.31
N THR A 206 -8.24 -24.66 -5.93
CA THR A 206 -9.33 -24.04 -6.68
C THR A 206 -9.55 -22.62 -6.18
N TYR A 207 -9.67 -21.68 -7.11
CA TYR A 207 -9.82 -20.26 -6.79
C TYR A 207 -10.61 -19.53 -7.87
N SER A 208 -11.38 -18.51 -7.48
CA SER A 208 -12.07 -17.61 -8.39
C SER A 208 -11.23 -16.37 -8.59
N LEU A 209 -10.34 -16.37 -9.59
CA LEU A 209 -9.62 -15.15 -9.99
C LEU A 209 -10.61 -14.03 -10.25
N HIS A 210 -10.21 -12.80 -9.93
CA HIS A 210 -11.04 -11.60 -10.04
C HIS A 210 -12.18 -11.51 -9.00
N ASN A 211 -12.08 -12.27 -7.91
CA ASN A 211 -12.72 -11.93 -6.64
C ASN A 211 -11.63 -11.47 -5.68
N ALA A 212 -11.78 -10.28 -5.11
CA ALA A 212 -10.70 -9.68 -4.31
C ALA A 212 -10.29 -10.55 -3.11
N VAL A 213 -11.23 -11.30 -2.50
CA VAL A 213 -10.94 -12.19 -1.38
C VAL A 213 -10.09 -13.38 -1.82
N ASP A 214 -10.47 -14.03 -2.92
CA ASP A 214 -9.68 -15.13 -3.47
C ASP A 214 -8.30 -14.64 -3.93
N ASP A 215 -8.21 -13.45 -4.53
CA ASP A 215 -6.93 -12.87 -4.95
C ASP A 215 -6.02 -12.58 -3.74
N THR A 216 -6.55 -12.08 -2.62
CA THR A 216 -5.77 -11.93 -1.37
C THR A 216 -5.29 -13.28 -0.81
N ARG A 217 -6.15 -14.31 -0.86
CA ARG A 217 -5.81 -15.66 -0.38
C ARG A 217 -4.72 -16.29 -1.21
N ILE A 218 -4.84 -16.24 -2.54
CA ILE A 218 -3.81 -16.71 -3.47
C ILE A 218 -2.50 -15.98 -3.19
N LEU A 219 -2.56 -14.66 -3.01
CA LEU A 219 -1.35 -13.87 -2.82
C LEU A 219 -0.65 -14.23 -1.50
N ASN A 220 -1.40 -14.43 -0.42
CA ASN A 220 -0.85 -14.92 0.84
C ASN A 220 -0.18 -16.30 0.65
N SER A 221 -0.91 -17.28 0.11
CA SER A 221 -0.40 -18.64 -0.15
C SER A 221 0.86 -18.63 -1.01
N LEU A 222 0.92 -17.76 -2.03
CA LEU A 222 2.09 -17.63 -2.90
C LEU A 222 3.32 -17.13 -2.13
N VAL A 223 3.17 -16.12 -1.28
CA VAL A 223 4.27 -15.53 -0.50
C VAL A 223 4.72 -16.49 0.60
N GLU A 224 3.79 -17.07 1.36
CA GLU A 224 4.08 -18.10 2.38
C GLU A 224 4.87 -19.25 1.78
N LYS A 225 4.45 -19.76 0.61
CA LYS A 225 5.13 -20.85 -0.09
C LYS A 225 6.57 -20.52 -0.51
N GLN A 226 6.90 -19.25 -0.74
CA GLN A 226 8.29 -18.87 -1.00
C GLN A 226 9.12 -18.78 0.29
N GLY A 227 8.49 -18.53 1.45
CA GLY A 227 9.19 -18.27 2.71
C GLY A 227 10.06 -17.01 2.64
N LYS A 228 9.59 -15.96 1.94
CA LYS A 228 10.33 -14.73 1.64
C LYS A 228 9.58 -13.45 2.02
N GLU A 229 8.75 -13.49 3.05
CA GLU A 229 8.06 -12.29 3.56
C GLU A 229 9.04 -11.17 3.93
N ASP A 230 10.17 -11.49 4.56
CA ASP A 230 11.19 -10.49 4.92
C ASP A 230 11.71 -9.74 3.68
N MET A 231 11.81 -10.43 2.54
CA MET A 231 12.23 -9.81 1.28
C MET A 231 11.18 -8.81 0.80
N LEU A 232 9.89 -9.13 0.96
CA LEU A 232 8.79 -8.22 0.62
C LEU A 232 8.82 -6.96 1.51
N ARG A 233 9.06 -7.14 2.81
CA ARG A 233 9.15 -6.04 3.80
C ARG A 233 10.37 -5.15 3.57
N ASN A 234 11.52 -5.72 3.20
CA ASN A 234 12.79 -4.99 3.17
C ASN A 234 13.17 -4.46 1.78
N ASP A 235 12.95 -5.24 0.72
CA ASP A 235 13.45 -4.93 -0.62
C ASP A 235 12.39 -4.26 -1.51
N PHE A 236 11.10 -4.49 -1.22
CA PHE A 236 9.98 -4.09 -2.08
C PHE A 236 8.95 -3.20 -1.39
N PHE A 237 9.31 -2.67 -0.21
CA PHE A 237 8.49 -1.73 0.55
C PHE A 237 8.66 -0.29 0.06
N HIS A 238 7.54 0.42 -0.01
CA HIS A 238 7.46 1.82 -0.38
C HIS A 238 6.62 2.59 0.64
N ALA A 239 7.24 3.57 1.30
CA ALA A 239 6.60 4.30 2.38
C ALA A 239 5.47 5.23 1.89
N CYS A 240 4.33 5.27 2.60
CA CYS A 240 3.22 6.18 2.36
C CYS A 240 3.67 7.66 2.36
N LEU A 241 4.67 8.02 3.16
CA LEU A 241 5.19 9.39 3.25
C LEU A 241 5.94 9.85 1.98
N GLN A 242 6.40 8.91 1.15
CA GLN A 242 7.08 9.21 -0.11
C GLN A 242 6.08 9.36 -1.28
N THR A 243 4.81 9.04 -1.07
CA THR A 243 3.80 8.91 -2.14
C THR A 243 3.48 10.21 -2.88
N LYS A 244 3.65 11.41 -2.32
CA LYS A 244 3.48 12.65 -3.10
C LYS A 244 4.40 12.73 -4.33
N GLN A 245 5.54 12.02 -4.32
CA GLN A 245 6.47 11.93 -5.44
C GLN A 245 6.09 10.84 -6.46
N TYR A 246 5.36 9.81 -6.04
CA TYR A 246 4.98 8.64 -6.86
C TYR A 246 3.54 8.73 -7.44
N PHE A 247 2.73 9.65 -6.93
CA PHE A 247 1.33 9.82 -7.31
C PHE A 247 1.14 11.26 -7.82
N PRO A 248 1.70 11.61 -8.99
CA PRO A 248 1.62 12.97 -9.51
C PRO A 248 0.17 13.38 -9.70
N LYS A 249 -0.15 14.65 -9.43
CA LYS A 249 -1.45 15.25 -9.78
C LYS A 249 -1.61 15.24 -11.30
N GLY A 250 -2.19 14.18 -11.86
CA GLY A 250 -2.41 14.09 -13.30
C GLY A 250 -2.82 12.70 -13.75
N ARG A 251 -4.06 12.60 -14.25
CA ARG A 251 -4.72 11.48 -14.94
C ARG A 251 -3.80 10.31 -15.34
N ALA A 252 -3.76 9.26 -14.52
CA ALA A 252 -3.55 7.91 -15.04
C ALA A 252 -4.90 7.40 -15.54
N ILE A 253 -5.22 7.66 -16.81
CA ILE A 253 -6.28 6.91 -17.49
C ILE A 253 -5.69 5.51 -17.71
N LEU A 254 -5.99 4.58 -16.81
CA LEU A 254 -5.74 3.16 -17.03
C LEU A 254 -6.68 2.69 -18.13
N ARG A 255 -6.21 2.76 -19.38
CA ARG A 255 -6.83 2.01 -20.48
C ARG A 255 -6.45 0.54 -20.29
N PHE A 256 -7.37 -0.23 -19.72
CA PHE A 256 -7.32 -1.68 -19.79
C PHE A 256 -7.33 -2.10 -21.26
N ARG A 257 -6.31 -2.87 -21.68
CA ARG A 257 -6.31 -3.64 -22.92
C ARG A 257 -6.45 -5.11 -22.56
#